data_AF-A0A917F6T6-F1
#
_entry.id   AF-A0A917F6T6-F1
#
_cell.length_a   1.000
_cell.length_b   1.000
_cell.length_c   1.000
_cell.angle_alpha   90.00
_cell.angle_beta   90.00
_cell.angle_gamma   90.00
#
_symmetry.space_group_name_H-M   'P 1'
#
loop_
_entity.id
_entity.type
_entity.pdbx_description
1 polymer ?
#
loop_
_entity_poly.entity_id
_entity_poly.type
_entity_poly.pdbx_seq_one_letter_code
_entity_poly.pdbx_strand_id
1 'polypeptide(L)' 'MASVRTPVFLWVRGLRGPEPQRWSEAPDAHHNSQARLMIPGAIHPLTSTEAGLSLDELSRRYPAPQEAPDAPSF' A
#
# COMPACT_ATOMS: atom_id res chain seq x y z
N MET A 1 26.85 -2.00 -2.35
CA MET A 1 25.79 -3.01 -2.24
C MET A 1 24.55 -2.43 -2.88
N ALA A 2 24.06 -3.00 -3.98
CA ALA A 2 22.81 -2.54 -4.58
C ALA A 2 21.68 -2.86 -3.59
N SER A 3 20.98 -1.85 -3.06
CA SER A 3 19.71 -2.09 -2.38
C SER A 3 18.81 -2.80 -3.37
N VAL A 4 18.59 -4.09 -3.17
CA VAL A 4 17.54 -4.84 -3.87
C VAL A 4 16.23 -4.16 -3.47
N ARG A 5 15.69 -3.36 -4.38
CA ARG A 5 14.43 -2.63 -4.15
C ARG A 5 13.30 -3.65 -4.22
N THR A 6 12.69 -3.95 -3.08
CA THR A 6 11.57 -4.90 -3.00
C THR A 6 10.27 -4.16 -3.35
N PRO A 7 9.47 -4.67 -4.30
CA PRO A 7 8.16 -4.11 -4.58
C PRO A 7 7.25 -4.22 -3.34
N VAL A 8 6.35 -3.25 -3.18
CA VAL A 8 5.40 -3.22 -2.07
C VAL A 8 3.98 -3.07 -2.58
N PHE A 9 3.05 -3.65 -1.85
CA PHE A 9 1.62 -3.42 -1.98
C PHE A 9 1.15 -2.58 -0.80
N LEU A 10 0.36 -1.54 -1.07
CA LEU A 10 -0.18 -0.69 -0.02
C LEU A 10 -1.56 -0.16 -0.33
N TRP A 11 -2.27 0.24 0.71
CA TRP A 11 -3.55 0.93 0.58
C TRP A 11 -3.36 2.45 0.71
N VAL A 12 -3.98 3.21 -0.19
CA VAL A 12 -4.07 4.68 -0.12
C VAL A 12 -5.52 5.11 0.09
N ARG A 13 -5.72 6.31 0.65
CA ARG A 13 -7.03 6.96 0.78
C ARG A 13 -7.51 7.40 -0.61
N GLY A 14 -8.55 6.73 -1.11
CA GLY A 14 -9.29 7.12 -2.30
C GLY A 14 -10.58 7.87 -1.96
N LEU A 15 -11.22 8.45 -2.97
CA LEU A 15 -12.46 9.24 -2.81
C LEU A 15 -13.66 8.44 -2.28
N ARG A 16 -13.64 7.11 -2.46
CA ARG A 16 -14.72 6.19 -2.05
C ARG A 16 -14.27 5.16 -1.00
N GLY A 17 -13.11 5.37 -0.40
CA GLY A 17 -12.48 4.43 0.54
C GLY A 17 -11.06 4.04 0.13
N PRO A 18 -10.45 3.09 0.84
CA PRO A 18 -9.11 2.60 0.54
C PRO A 18 -9.00 2.07 -0.89
N GLU A 19 -7.97 2.51 -1.62
CA GLU A 19 -7.65 2.05 -2.97
C GLU A 19 -6.30 1.27 -2.96
N PRO A 20 -6.24 0.09 -3.58
CA PRO A 20 -5.03 -0.71 -3.61
C PRO A 20 -4.01 -0.14 -4.59
N GLN A 21 -2.75 -0.05 -4.17
CA GLN A 21 -1.66 0.50 -4.96
C GLN A 21 -0.42 -0.41 -4.87
N ARG A 22 0.28 -0.61 -6.00
CA ARG A 22 1.53 -1.38 -6.05
C ARG A 22 2.68 -0.51 -6.52
N TRP A 23 3.81 -0.55 -5.81
CA TRP A 23 5.03 0.17 -6.15
C TRP A 23 6.21 -0.77 -6.33
N SER A 24 7.14 -0.38 -7.20
CA SER A 24 8.35 -1.15 -7.50
C SER A 24 9.51 -0.83 -6.55
N GLU A 25 9.37 0.23 -5.76
CA GLU A 25 10.41 0.75 -4.87
C GLU A 25 9.76 0.97 -3.50
N ALA A 26 10.39 0.50 -2.42
CA ALA A 26 9.91 0.74 -1.06
C ALA A 26 9.64 2.24 -0.86
N PRO A 27 8.67 2.62 -0.01
CA PRO A 27 8.23 4.00 0.09
C PRO A 27 9.32 4.89 0.72
N ASP A 28 10.26 5.36 -0.10
CA ASP A 28 11.24 6.38 0.29
C ASP A 28 10.55 7.75 0.39
N ALA A 29 11.17 8.68 1.13
CA ALA A 29 10.70 10.05 1.38
C ALA A 29 10.35 10.88 0.12
N HIS A 30 10.69 10.40 -1.08
CA HIS A 30 10.29 10.99 -2.37
C HIS A 30 8.84 10.69 -2.78
N HIS A 31 8.13 9.79 -2.10
CA HIS A 31 6.69 9.55 -2.28
C HIS A 31 5.79 10.63 -1.66
N ASN A 32 6.34 11.81 -1.37
CA ASN A 32 5.78 12.85 -0.50
C ASN A 32 4.31 13.24 -0.80
N SER A 33 3.85 13.11 -2.05
CA SER A 33 2.45 13.36 -2.42
C SER A 33 1.50 12.20 -2.11
N GLN A 34 1.93 10.96 -2.35
CA GLN A 34 1.11 9.76 -2.08
C GLN A 34 1.32 9.21 -0.66
N ALA A 35 2.46 9.51 -0.03
CA ALA A 35 2.75 9.19 1.37
C ALA A 35 1.70 9.78 2.31
N ARG A 36 1.15 10.96 1.99
CA ARG A 36 0.03 11.60 2.72
C ARG A 36 -1.28 10.84 2.60
N LEU A 37 -1.45 10.09 1.52
CA LEU A 37 -2.64 9.28 1.26
C LEU A 37 -2.45 7.85 1.76
N MET A 38 -1.24 7.41 2.09
CA MET A 38 -1.02 6.07 2.62
C MET A 38 -1.80 5.84 3.90
N ILE A 39 -2.32 4.62 4.03
CA ILE A 39 -2.91 4.16 5.28
C ILE A 39 -1.78 3.55 6.13
N PRO A 40 -1.48 4.09 7.32
CA PRO A 40 -0.45 3.55 8.20
C PRO A 40 -0.70 2.08 8.54
N GLY A 41 0.34 1.25 8.47
CA GLY A 41 0.25 -0.19 8.76
C GLY A 41 -0.29 -1.04 7.61
N ALA A 42 -0.67 -0.43 6.49
CA ALA A 42 -1.18 -1.12 5.31
C ALA A 42 -0.11 -1.27 4.21
N ILE A 43 1.17 -1.44 4.58
CA ILE A 43 2.30 -1.63 3.66
C ILE A 43 2.77 -3.08 3.76
N HIS A 44 2.73 -3.79 2.64
CA HIS A 44 3.07 -5.21 2.55
C HIS A 44 4.20 -5.41 1.53
N PRO A 45 5.41 -5.84 1.96
CA PRO A 45 6.47 -6.20 1.02
C PRO A 45 6.04 -7.40 0.20
N LEU A 46 6.24 -7.33 -1.12
CA LEU A 46 5.89 -8.39 -2.05
C LEU A 46 7.10 -9.26 -2.34
N THR A 47 6.87 -10.57 -2.42
CA THR A 47 7.83 -11.48 -3.04
C THR A 47 7.92 -11.25 -4.55
N SER A 48 8.97 -11.77 -5.19
CA SER A 48 9.12 -11.71 -6.65
C SER A 48 7.93 -12.31 -7.40
N THR A 49 7.28 -13.33 -6.83
CA THR A 49 6.08 -13.95 -7.39
C THR A 49 4.86 -13.05 -7.24
N GLU A 50 4.69 -12.42 -6.07
CA GLU A 50 3.55 -11.53 -5.81
C GLU A 50 3.64 -10.22 -6.57
N ALA A 51 4.85 -9.77 -6.89
CA ALA A 51 5.09 -8.67 -7.79
C ALA A 51 4.61 -8.92 -9.23
N GLY A 52 4.22 -10.15 -9.58
CA GLY A 52 3.55 -10.47 -10.85
C GLY A 52 2.03 -10.36 -10.80
N LEU A 53 1.43 -10.29 -9.60
CA LEU A 53 -0.02 -10.35 -9.42
C LEU A 53 -0.69 -9.00 -9.72
N SER A 54 -1.96 -9.08 -10.11
CA SER A 54 -2.83 -7.93 -10.27
C SER A 54 -3.22 -7.31 -8.92
N LEU A 55 -3.65 -6.04 -8.93
CA LEU A 55 -4.12 -5.37 -7.71
C LEU A 55 -5.33 -6.07 -7.08
N ASP A 56 -6.22 -6.66 -7.89
CA ASP A 56 -7.38 -7.42 -7.39
C ASP A 56 -6.91 -8.67 -6.62
N GLU A 57 -5.99 -9.44 -7.19
CA GLU A 57 -5.43 -10.62 -6.52
C GLU A 57 -4.68 -10.25 -5.23
N LEU A 58 -3.93 -9.15 -5.25
CA LEU A 58 -3.24 -8.64 -4.07
C LEU A 58 -4.23 -8.17 -3.01
N SER A 59 -5.31 -7.47 -3.39
CA SER A 59 -6.35 -6.99 -2.47
C SER A 59 -7.11 -8.13 -1.77
N ARG A 60 -7.21 -9.30 -2.40
CA ARG A 60 -7.78 -10.50 -1.77
C ARG A 60 -6.86 -11.11 -0.72
N ARG A 61 -5.54 -10.99 -0.89
CA ARG A 61 -4.53 -11.49 0.05
C ARG A 61 -4.27 -10.52 1.20
N TYR A 62 -4.27 -9.24 0.90
CA TYR A 62 -4.04 -8.14 1.83
C TYR A 62 -5.30 -7.27 1.83
N PRO A 63 -6.35 -7.68 2.56
CA PRO A 63 -7.62 -6.95 2.57
C PRO A 63 -7.42 -5.51 3.03
N ALA A 64 -8.29 -4.63 2.55
CA ALA A 64 -8.28 -3.23 2.95
C ALA A 64 -8.34 -3.14 4.49
N PRO A 65 -7.55 -2.26 5.11
CA PRO A 65 -7.76 -1.94 6.50
C PRO A 65 -9.22 -1.47 6.63
N GLN A 66 -9.97 -2.10 7.53
CA GLN A 66 -11.23 -1.51 7.96
C GLN A 66 -10.84 -0.17 8.59
N GLU A 67 -11.07 0.95 7.90
CA GLU A 67 -11.19 2.23 8.59
C GLU A 67 -12.29 1.99 9.61
N ALA A 68 -11.90 1.74 10.86
CA ALA A 68 -12.85 1.59 11.94
C ALA A 68 -13.73 2.85 11.91
N PRO A 69 -15.06 2.72 11.94
CA PRO A 69 -15.96 3.88 11.95
C PRO A 69 -15.80 4.80 13.19
N ASP A 70 -14.78 4.56 14.03
CA ASP A 70 -14.45 5.28 15.27
C ASP A 70 -13.01 5.83 15.29
N ALA A 71 -12.41 6.14 14.13
CA ALA A 71 -11.24 7.03 14.16
C ALA A 71 -11.72 8.44 14.58
N PRO A 72 -11.30 8.97 15.74
CA PRO A 72 -11.74 10.29 16.17
C PRO A 72 -11.31 11.33 15.12
N SER A 73 -12.28 12.08 14.63
CA SER A 73 -12.01 13.32 13.89
C SER A 73 -11.32 14.27 14.87
N PHE A 74 -10.02 14.48 14.70
CA PHE A 74 -9.25 15.55 15.35
C PHE A 74 -9.11 16.72 14.37
#